data_AF-A0A9E3X6J8-F1
#
_entry.id   AF-A0A9E3X6J8-F1
#
_cell.length_a   1.000
_cell.length_b   1.000
_cell.length_c   1.000
_cell.angle_alpha   90.00
_cell.angle_beta   90.00
_cell.angle_gamma   90.00
#
_symmetry.space_group_name_H-M   'P 1'
#
loop_
_entity.id
_entity.type
_entity.pdbx_description
1 polymer ?
#
loop_
_entity_poly.entity_id
_entity_poly.type
_entity_poly.pdbx_seq_one_letter_code
_entity_poly.pdbx_strand_id
1 'polypeptide(L)' 'FYVPDTLAEKVQQRAQSAGLTISRYLAKLVEQNLNEDWPEGYFEAVIGGWQGEPLERPQQPMLEERESLA' A
#
# COMPACT_ATOMS: atom_id res chain seq x y z
N PHE A 1 14.96 22.15 8.61
CA PHE A 1 15.43 20.76 8.44
C PHE A 1 16.52 20.77 7.38
N TYR A 2 17.69 20.18 7.67
CA TYR A 2 18.79 20.10 6.70
C TYR A 2 18.78 18.73 6.03
N VAL A 3 19.01 18.72 4.71
CA VAL A 3 19.09 17.50 3.90
C VAL A 3 20.55 17.35 3.47
N PRO A 4 21.23 16.22 3.79
CA PRO A 4 22.60 15.99 3.33
C PRO A 4 22.72 16.08 1.82
N ASP A 5 23.83 16.63 1.32
CA ASP A 5 24.04 16.88 -0.11
C ASP A 5 23.88 15.60 -0.96
N THR A 6 24.38 14.47 -0.45
CA THR A 6 24.25 13.15 -1.11
C THR A 6 22.80 12.70 -1.27
N LEU A 7 21.89 13.14 -0.38
CA LEU A 7 20.46 12.88 -0.50
C LEU A 7 19.80 13.86 -1.47
N ALA A 8 20.20 15.14 -1.43
CA ALA A 8 19.71 16.15 -2.36
C ALA A 8 20.04 15.78 -3.82
N GLU A 9 21.26 15.31 -4.08
CA GLU A 9 21.68 14.82 -5.40
C GLU A 9 20.83 13.65 -5.90
N LYS A 10 20.56 12.67 -5.03
CA LYS A 10 19.70 11.52 -5.38
C LYS A 10 18.28 11.96 -5.71
N VAL A 11 17.72 12.90 -4.96
CA VAL A 11 16.39 13.45 -5.23
C VAL A 11 16.37 14.16 -6.58
N GLN A 12 17.39 14.97 -6.87
CA GLN A 12 17.51 15.67 -8.15
C GLN A 12 17.61 14.70 -9.34
N GLN A 13 18.45 13.67 -9.23
CA GLN A 13 18.60 12.64 -10.27
C GLN A 13 17.27 11.91 -10.55
N ARG A 14 16.54 11.53 -9.49
CA ARG A 14 15.24 10.86 -9.62
C ARG A 14 14.16 11.77 -10.21
N ALA A 15 14.15 13.04 -9.83
CA ALA A 15 13.24 14.03 -10.42
C ALA A 15 13.51 14.18 -11.91
N GLN A 16 14.78 14.28 -12.31
CA GLN A 16 15.18 14.39 -13.72
C GLN A 16 14.84 13.13 -14.52
N SER A 17 15.09 11.93 -13.99
CA SER A 17 14.70 10.68 -14.67
C SER A 17 13.19 10.53 -14.83
N ALA A 18 12.41 11.13 -13.93
CA ALA A 18 10.96 11.18 -14.02
C ALA A 18 10.44 12.33 -14.92
N GLY A 19 11.32 13.19 -15.44
CA GLY A 19 10.94 14.37 -16.22
C GLY A 19 10.22 15.46 -15.39
N LEU A 20 10.45 15.52 -14.08
CA LEU A 20 9.79 16.41 -13.15
C LEU A 20 10.75 17.44 -12.56
N THR A 21 10.24 18.61 -12.18
CA THR A 21 10.98 19.54 -11.31
C THR A 21 11.14 18.94 -9.92
N ILE A 22 12.17 19.34 -9.18
CA ILE A 22 12.41 18.88 -7.81
C ILE A 22 11.18 19.10 -6.92
N SER A 23 10.58 20.30 -6.98
CA SER A 23 9.38 20.64 -6.20
C SER A 23 8.20 19.73 -6.51
N ARG A 24 7.93 19.46 -7.79
CA ARG A 24 6.84 18.59 -8.23
C ARG A 24 7.09 17.13 -7.85
N TYR A 25 8.33 16.68 -7.96
CA TYR A 25 8.73 15.35 -7.54
C TYR A 25 8.54 15.14 -6.04
N LEU A 26 8.95 16.11 -5.21
CA LEU A 26 8.74 16.07 -3.76
C LEU A 26 7.26 16.10 -3.40
N ALA A 27 6.44 16.95 -4.03
CA ALA A 27 5.00 16.97 -3.81
C ALA A 27 4.35 15.60 -4.10
N LYS A 28 4.74 14.96 -5.21
CA LYS A 28 4.28 13.61 -5.57
C LYS A 28 4.72 12.55 -4.57
N LEU A 29 5.96 12.61 -4.08
CA LEU A 29 6.43 11.69 -3.04
C LEU A 29 5.63 11.85 -1.75
N VAL A 30 5.34 13.09 -1.35
CA VAL A 30 4.52 13.36 -0.16
C VAL A 30 3.10 12.80 -0.35
N GLU A 31 2.45 13.07 -1.48
CA GLU A 31 1.14 12.50 -1.82
C GLU A 31 1.13 10.97 -1.75
N GLN A 32 2.14 10.31 -2.31
CA GLN A 32 2.27 8.85 -2.26
C GLN A 32 2.49 8.29 -0.85
N ASN A 33 3.18 9.03 0.03
CA ASN A 33 3.43 8.59 1.40
C ASN A 33 2.30 8.95 2.38
N LEU A 34 1.44 9.91 2.02
CA LEU A 34 0.28 10.30 2.81
C LEU A 34 -0.98 9.47 2.49
N ASN A 35 -1.02 8.83 1.32
CA ASN A 35 -2.03 7.82 1.04
C ASN A 35 -1.69 6.55 1.83
N GLU A 36 -2.29 6.41 3.01
CA GLU A 36 -2.22 5.19 3.84
C GLU A 36 -3.09 4.05 3.30
N ASP A 37 -3.93 4.34 2.30
CA ASP A 37 -4.81 3.38 1.66
C ASP A 37 -4.07 2.55 0.59
N TRP A 38 -4.53 1.31 0.41
CA TRP A 38 -4.10 0.49 -0.71
C TRP A 38 -4.49 1.17 -2.04
N PRO A 39 -3.66 1.07 -3.10
CA PRO A 39 -4.04 1.55 -4.42
C PRO A 39 -5.39 0.99 -4.85
N GLU A 40 -6.17 1.79 -5.58
CA GLU A 40 -7.39 1.31 -6.21
C GLU A 40 -7.10 0.07 -7.05
N GLY A 41 -7.89 -1.00 -6.88
CA GLY A 41 -7.70 -2.25 -7.61
C GLY A 41 -6.57 -3.15 -7.11
N TYR A 42 -5.94 -2.85 -5.96
CA TYR A 42 -4.79 -3.59 -5.47
C TYR A 42 -5.08 -5.08 -5.20
N PHE A 43 -6.24 -5.40 -4.62
CA PHE A 43 -6.59 -6.78 -4.28
C PHE A 43 -7.07 -7.58 -5.50
N GLU A 44 -7.48 -6.88 -6.56
CA GLU A 44 -7.93 -7.41 -7.83
C GLU A 44 -6.76 -7.72 -8.76
N ALA A 45 -5.71 -6.87 -8.74
CA ALA A 45 -4.53 -7.00 -9.59
C ALA A 45 -3.38 -7.80 -8.95
N VAL A 46 -3.59 -8.37 -7.76
CA VAL A 46 -2.53 -9.10 -7.04
C VAL A 46 -2.22 -10.44 -7.74
N ILE A 47 -0.93 -10.70 -7.96
CA ILE A 47 -0.47 -11.97 -8.54
C ILE A 47 -0.84 -13.10 -7.57
N GLY A 48 -1.63 -14.08 -8.05
CA GLY A 48 -2.17 -15.15 -7.21
C GLY A 48 -3.50 -14.80 -6.52
N GLY A 49 -4.09 -13.64 -6.82
CA GLY A 49 -5.43 -13.28 -6.39
C GLY A 49 -6.49 -14.22 -6.96
N TRP A 50 -7.56 -14.42 -6.22
CA TRP A 50 -8.69 -15.25 -6.63
C TRP A 50 -9.36 -14.66 -7.88
N GLN A 51 -9.47 -15.46 -8.95
CA GLN A 51 -10.04 -15.06 -10.25
C GLN A 51 -11.46 -15.61 -10.48
N GLY A 52 -12.03 -16.29 -9.49
CA GLY A 52 -13.38 -16.88 -9.58
C GLY A 52 -14.46 -15.95 -9.03
N GLU A 53 -15.67 -16.49 -8.90
CA GLU A 53 -16.79 -15.79 -8.26
C GLU A 53 -16.44 -15.31 -6.85
N PRO A 54 -17.04 -14.21 -6.37
CA PRO A 54 -16.84 -13.73 -5.00
C PRO A 54 -17.04 -14.85 -3.98
N LEU A 55 -16.08 -15.00 -3.07
CA LEU A 55 -16.16 -15.98 -2.01
C LEU A 55 -17.24 -15.57 -1.01
N GLU A 56 -18.37 -16.25 -1.01
CA GLU A 56 -19.40 -16.08 0.00
C GLU A 56 -19.05 -16.89 1.24
N ARG A 57 -18.95 -16.21 2.39
CA ARG A 57 -18.82 -16.89 3.68
C ARG A 57 -20.15 -17.59 4.00
N PRO A 58 -20.17 -18.92 4.20
CA PRO A 58 -21.39 -19.60 4.63
C PRO A 58 -21.78 -19.13 6.04
N GLN A 59 -23.04 -19.32 6.40
CA GLN A 59 -23.53 -19.00 7.75
C GLN A 59 -22.67 -19.70 8.81
N GLN A 60 -22.16 -18.93 9.76
CA GLN A 60 -21.38 -19.52 10.86
C GLN A 60 -22.29 -20.41 11.70
N PRO A 61 -21.86 -21.64 12.05
CA PRO A 61 -22.62 -22.49 12.94
C PRO A 61 -22.65 -21.91 14.36
N MET A 62 -23.51 -22.47 15.21
CA MET A 62 -23.47 -22.19 16.63
C MET A 62 -22.10 -22.56 17.22
N LEU A 63 -21.69 -21.84 18.27
CA LEU A 63 -20.47 -22.16 19.00
C LEU A 63 -20.56 -23.59 19.56
N GLU A 64 -19.45 -24.32 19.49
CA GLU A 64 -19.33 -25.61 20.14
C GLU A 64 -19.38 -25.42 21.67
N GLU A 65 -20.20 -26.20 22.35
CA GLU A 65 -20.13 -26.32 23.81
C GLU A 65 -18.94 -27.20 24.18
N ARG A 66 -18.05 -26.69 25.02
CA ARG A 66 -16.89 -27.43 25.56
C ARG A 66 -17.05 -27.61 27.06
N GLU A 67 -16.59 -28.73 27.59
CA GLU A 67 -16.54 -28.96 29.02
C GLU A 67 -15.67 -27.88 29.70
N SER A 68 -16.17 -27.33 30.80
CA SER A 68 -15.36 -26.48 31.68
C SER A 68 -14.32 -27.34 32.39
N LEU A 69 -13.06 -26.91 32.39
CA LEU A 69 -12.02 -27.53 33.21
C LEU A 69 -12.40 -27.38 34.69
N ALA A 70 -12.52 -28.52 35.38
CA ALA A 70 -12.73 -28.62 36.82
C ALA A 70 -11.44 -28.37 37.61
#